data_AF-A0A1B6D738-F1
#
_entry.id   AF-A0A1B6D738-F1
#
_cell.length_a   1.000
_cell.length_b   1.000
_cell.length_c   1.000
_cell.angle_alpha   90.00
_cell.angle_beta   90.00
_cell.angle_gamma   90.00
#
_symmetry.space_group_name_H-M   'P 1'
#
loop_
_entity.id
_entity.type
_entity.pdbx_description
1 polymer ?
#
loop_
_entity_poly.entity_id
_entity_poly.type
_entity_poly.pdbx_seq_one_letter_code
_entity_poly.pdbx_strand_id
1 'polypeptide(L)'
;MMKMNQEIESISINTGNDDESFVILESSKNESSNSLMCDRSISWQPSLIQSTDYVSSPIESSQTHVQNQKFSICLSSMNMSPEDIQKKLHDVLKENVELKETLHQNNMAMKEQFSTLQTWQEEVLKVQKNHKEKFAETKTLILKLKADNQELRKGISGNMNLEKIKKLEEENNKLSTQITMLQEKLENQIQKEKRLFSQMQPSTKESELHKVVEQLTHQLEVAERARRQQTIDIERLTVQLSRTHNQLMSSQQQLTETQVTGSAVTNGKIDLDSRCQRYDQLIDQLSSTIKKEAERIVSMDTWIQMTLPSNNLQLEITELRKLLTEEQVQSVTRKENLNIALSSFQELLIDFKAVIQEMESLKEDIIAKEKHNKQYELIQKRTFREKIDSLTAQLVGKEEALAISERNLSSLQECIRLESENKGSLQSVQETKILKNKLEELGAVIVSKDQELTKKCDQLQELHKNLQKIREANELLKSQVSVYQTDFEAERRSREELVSEKTRLQDDLRHLQRRNKEILDELRMYQDGYFKENQRNFGHEQTPSPPKPFEEEVPPPKRFYCPNPECTMIFTTVEPLELHVGDCLNLKD
;
A
#
# COMPACT_ATOMS: atom_id res chain seq x y z
N MET A 1 -22.41 -3.82 22.33
CA MET A 1 -22.36 -3.34 20.93
C MET A 1 -23.44 -2.30 20.69
N MET A 2 -23.25 -1.07 21.18
CA MET A 2 -24.20 0.04 20.95
C MET A 2 -23.56 1.43 21.18
N LYS A 3 -22.23 1.54 21.07
CA LYS A 3 -21.47 2.79 21.28
C LYS A 3 -20.36 3.02 20.26
N MET A 4 -20.52 2.49 19.05
CA MET A 4 -19.53 2.66 17.97
C MET A 4 -20.25 2.84 16.63
N ASN A 5 -21.22 3.77 16.59
CA ASN A 5 -21.97 4.14 15.38
C ASN A 5 -22.32 5.63 15.38
N GLN A 6 -21.46 6.49 15.94
CA GLN A 6 -21.77 7.93 16.07
C GLN A 6 -20.60 8.87 15.71
N GLU A 7 -19.73 8.45 14.78
CA GLU A 7 -18.64 9.32 14.27
C GLU A 7 -18.46 9.26 12.74
N ILE A 8 -19.53 8.97 11.97
CA ILE A 8 -19.50 9.15 10.50
C ILE A 8 -20.76 9.90 10.06
N GLU A 9 -20.87 11.16 10.46
CA GLU A 9 -21.88 12.06 9.90
C GLU A 9 -21.50 13.54 10.12
N SER A 10 -20.41 13.97 9.50
CA SER A 10 -20.15 15.40 9.23
C SER A 10 -18.98 15.60 8.27
N ILE A 11 -19.19 15.24 7.00
CA ILE A 11 -18.46 15.88 5.90
C ILE A 11 -19.53 16.41 4.94
N SER A 12 -20.07 17.57 5.29
CA SER A 12 -20.75 18.41 4.30
C SER A 12 -19.71 18.81 3.27
N ILE A 13 -19.84 18.26 2.08
CA ILE A 13 -19.11 18.70 0.90
C ILE A 13 -19.59 20.12 0.62
N ASN A 14 -18.79 21.10 1.05
CA ASN A 14 -18.97 22.49 0.68
C ASN A 14 -18.63 22.61 -0.81
N THR A 15 -19.66 22.59 -1.66
CA THR A 15 -19.54 22.95 -3.08
C THR A 15 -19.35 24.47 -3.17
N GLY A 16 -18.14 24.92 -2.88
CA GLY A 16 -17.70 26.28 -3.10
C GLY A 16 -17.27 26.46 -4.55
N ASN A 17 -18.05 27.21 -5.31
CA ASN A 17 -17.65 27.88 -6.55
C ASN A 17 -16.43 28.78 -6.25
N ASP A 18 -15.24 28.36 -6.65
CA ASP A 18 -14.07 29.24 -6.78
C ASP A 18 -13.79 29.45 -8.27
N ASP A 19 -14.69 30.22 -8.89
CA ASP A 19 -14.39 30.94 -10.13
C ASP A 19 -13.33 32.01 -9.82
N GLU A 20 -12.38 32.13 -10.74
CA GLU A 20 -11.33 33.14 -10.80
C GLU A 20 -11.90 34.56 -10.60
N SER A 21 -11.76 35.12 -9.40
CA SER A 21 -11.96 36.56 -9.15
C SER A 21 -10.60 37.27 -9.19
N PHE A 22 -10.12 37.52 -10.42
CA PHE A 22 -9.03 38.46 -10.66
C PHE A 22 -9.65 39.85 -10.78
N VAL A 23 -9.66 40.59 -9.68
CA VAL A 23 -10.27 41.93 -9.61
C VAL A 23 -9.45 42.91 -10.45
N ILE A 24 -10.03 43.35 -11.57
CA ILE A 24 -9.60 44.53 -12.33
C ILE A 24 -10.09 45.76 -11.56
N LEU A 25 -9.18 46.51 -10.92
CA LEU A 25 -9.47 47.86 -10.44
C LEU A 25 -9.00 48.88 -11.47
N GLU A 26 -9.95 49.26 -12.31
CA GLU A 26 -9.90 50.49 -13.11
C GLU A 26 -10.15 51.71 -12.22
N SER A 27 -9.56 52.83 -12.61
CA SER A 27 -9.24 54.00 -11.79
C SER A 27 -10.43 54.90 -11.45
N SER A 28 -10.46 55.50 -10.25
CA SER A 28 -10.97 56.88 -10.08
C SER A 28 -10.57 57.58 -8.76
N LYS A 29 -9.77 58.64 -8.96
CA LYS A 29 -9.81 59.98 -8.37
C LYS A 29 -9.56 60.23 -6.85
N ASN A 30 -8.46 60.96 -6.68
CA ASN A 30 -8.21 62.15 -5.86
C ASN A 30 -7.77 62.05 -4.39
N GLU A 31 -6.57 62.66 -4.20
CA GLU A 31 -6.14 63.56 -3.11
C GLU A 31 -5.78 62.95 -1.75
N SER A 32 -4.48 62.69 -1.55
CA SER A 32 -3.55 63.63 -0.89
C SER A 32 -2.42 62.91 -0.12
N SER A 33 -1.20 63.34 -0.46
CA SER A 33 0.02 63.40 0.37
C SER A 33 0.68 62.12 0.92
N ASN A 34 1.89 61.92 0.38
CA ASN A 34 3.10 61.36 1.00
C ASN A 34 3.18 59.83 1.20
N SER A 35 3.82 59.14 0.26
CA SER A 35 5.17 58.58 0.53
C SER A 35 5.78 58.02 -0.75
N LEU A 36 7.10 58.18 -0.84
CA LEU A 36 7.97 57.85 -1.95
C LEU A 36 7.94 56.36 -2.32
N MET A 37 7.75 56.07 -3.61
CA MET A 37 8.41 54.95 -4.28
C MET A 37 8.67 55.28 -5.75
N CYS A 38 9.81 54.76 -6.18
CA CYS A 38 10.46 54.90 -7.47
C CYS A 38 9.60 54.34 -8.61
N ASP A 39 9.22 55.17 -9.58
CA ASP A 39 9.12 54.77 -10.99
C ASP A 39 8.94 56.01 -11.87
N ARG A 40 10.00 56.37 -12.61
CA ARG A 40 9.90 57.29 -13.75
C ARG A 40 10.32 56.52 -14.99
N SER A 41 9.35 55.87 -15.63
CA SER A 41 9.47 55.44 -17.02
C SER A 41 9.70 56.68 -17.88
N ILE A 42 10.94 56.89 -18.32
CA ILE A 42 11.27 57.91 -19.30
C ILE A 42 10.91 57.32 -20.67
N SER A 43 9.80 57.78 -21.24
CA SER A 43 9.50 57.61 -22.65
C SER A 43 10.54 58.39 -23.47
N TRP A 44 11.57 57.70 -23.95
CA TRP A 44 12.36 58.22 -25.07
C TRP A 44 11.62 57.86 -26.35
N GLN A 45 10.89 58.81 -26.92
CA GLN A 45 10.52 58.72 -28.33
C GLN A 45 11.77 59.07 -29.16
N PRO A 46 12.24 58.20 -30.06
CA PRO A 46 13.20 58.61 -31.07
C PRO A 46 12.41 59.20 -32.25
N SER A 47 12.40 60.52 -32.38
CA SER A 47 12.12 61.13 -33.67
C SER A 47 13.32 60.87 -34.58
N LEU A 48 13.15 59.83 -35.39
CA LEU A 48 14.00 59.48 -36.53
C LEU A 48 14.08 60.70 -37.45
N ILE A 49 15.24 61.34 -37.57
CA ILE A 49 15.54 62.21 -38.70
C ILE A 49 16.57 61.48 -39.56
N GLN A 50 16.05 60.95 -40.65
CA GLN A 50 16.72 60.28 -41.75
C GLN A 50 17.63 61.27 -42.49
N SER A 51 18.84 60.85 -42.79
CA SER A 51 19.73 61.52 -43.74
C SER A 51 19.26 61.28 -45.17
N THR A 52 18.94 62.33 -45.92
CA THR A 52 19.04 62.34 -47.39
C THR A 52 19.40 63.73 -47.91
N ASP A 53 20.47 63.73 -48.69
CA ASP A 53 20.80 64.55 -49.87
C ASP A 53 21.01 66.08 -49.79
N TYR A 54 22.13 66.44 -50.43
CA TYR A 54 22.64 67.73 -50.91
C TYR A 54 21.58 68.81 -51.23
N VAL A 55 21.88 70.07 -50.87
CA VAL A 55 21.99 71.26 -51.77
C VAL A 55 22.29 72.55 -50.95
N SER A 56 23.32 73.28 -51.38
CA SER A 56 23.63 74.73 -51.28
C SER A 56 23.63 75.50 -49.93
N SER A 57 24.75 76.21 -49.68
CA SER A 57 25.01 77.35 -48.76
C SER A 57 23.99 78.52 -48.91
N PRO A 58 24.03 79.65 -48.14
CA PRO A 58 25.00 80.13 -47.11
C PRO A 58 24.40 80.88 -45.87
N ILE A 59 25.25 81.29 -44.89
CA ILE A 59 25.08 82.48 -44.00
C ILE A 59 23.97 82.37 -42.90
N GLU A 60 23.98 82.88 -41.66
CA GLU A 60 24.74 83.88 -40.90
C GLU A 60 24.60 83.63 -39.38
N SER A 61 25.50 84.26 -38.63
CA SER A 61 25.61 84.44 -37.19
C SER A 61 24.35 84.78 -36.38
N SER A 62 24.39 84.49 -35.07
CA SER A 62 23.92 85.43 -34.04
C SER A 62 24.79 85.34 -32.79
N GLN A 63 25.60 86.39 -32.63
CA GLN A 63 26.30 86.79 -31.42
C GLN A 63 25.31 87.12 -30.30
N THR A 64 25.61 86.71 -29.07
CA THR A 64 25.26 87.46 -27.86
C THR A 64 26.45 87.38 -26.90
N HIS A 65 27.29 88.41 -26.90
CA HIS A 65 27.35 89.42 -25.84
C HIS A 65 28.15 88.94 -24.61
N VAL A 66 29.47 88.99 -24.73
CA VAL A 66 30.34 89.19 -23.56
C VAL A 66 30.80 90.65 -23.63
N GLN A 67 30.32 91.44 -22.68
CA GLN A 67 30.75 92.81 -22.48
C GLN A 67 32.28 92.87 -22.41
N ASN A 68 32.85 93.69 -23.29
CA ASN A 68 34.19 94.23 -23.16
C ASN A 68 34.31 94.99 -21.83
N GLN A 69 34.65 94.29 -20.75
CA GLN A 69 35.43 94.91 -19.69
C GLN A 69 36.80 95.20 -20.29
N LYS A 70 37.04 96.49 -20.57
CA LYS A 70 38.35 97.03 -20.88
C LYS A 70 39.33 96.58 -19.80
N PHE A 71 40.08 95.51 -20.04
CA PHE A 71 41.33 95.24 -19.36
C PHE A 71 42.32 96.31 -19.83
N SER A 72 42.28 97.44 -19.13
CA SER A 72 43.39 98.37 -19.09
C SER A 72 44.56 97.62 -18.49
N ILE A 73 45.38 96.99 -19.34
CA ILE A 73 46.69 96.49 -18.93
C ILE A 73 47.50 97.73 -18.55
N CYS A 74 47.54 97.96 -17.24
CA CYS A 74 48.33 99.00 -16.62
C CYS A 74 49.79 98.76 -17.04
N LEU A 75 50.33 99.66 -17.87
CA LEU A 75 51.66 99.66 -18.46
C LEU A 75 52.78 99.93 -17.41
N SER A 76 52.63 99.42 -16.19
CA SER A 76 53.36 99.90 -15.00
C SER A 76 54.32 98.87 -14.40
N SER A 77 54.74 97.86 -15.15
CA SER A 77 55.74 96.89 -14.66
C SER A 77 56.72 96.46 -15.76
N MET A 78 57.33 97.44 -16.42
CA MET A 78 58.55 97.20 -17.19
C MET A 78 59.76 97.52 -16.32
N ASN A 79 60.21 96.51 -15.58
CA ASN A 79 61.59 96.34 -15.13
C ASN A 79 61.93 94.84 -15.13
N MET A 80 61.57 94.15 -16.23
CA MET A 80 61.92 92.75 -16.46
C MET A 80 62.93 92.68 -17.61
N SER A 81 63.97 91.83 -17.47
CA SER A 81 65.01 91.64 -18.49
C SER A 81 64.41 91.06 -19.77
N PRO A 82 64.98 91.30 -20.96
CA PRO A 82 64.59 90.62 -22.20
C PRO A 82 64.53 89.08 -22.05
N GLU A 83 65.44 88.51 -21.27
CA GLU A 83 65.48 87.09 -20.90
C GLU A 83 64.24 86.64 -20.11
N ASP A 84 63.72 87.48 -19.21
CA ASP A 84 62.53 87.16 -18.41
C ASP A 84 61.26 87.16 -19.26
N ILE A 85 61.19 88.06 -20.25
CA ILE A 85 60.10 88.09 -21.25
C ILE A 85 60.17 86.84 -22.13
N GLN A 86 61.36 86.44 -22.57
CA GLN A 86 61.56 85.24 -23.37
C GLN A 86 61.19 83.96 -22.59
N LYS A 87 61.55 83.89 -21.30
CA LYS A 87 61.18 82.79 -20.41
C LYS A 87 59.66 82.72 -20.21
N LYS A 88 59.00 83.84 -19.94
CA LYS A 88 57.54 83.88 -19.79
C LYS A 88 56.81 83.48 -21.08
N LEU A 89 57.32 83.89 -22.24
CA LEU A 89 56.77 83.48 -23.54
C LEU A 89 56.94 81.96 -23.77
N HIS A 90 58.10 81.40 -23.41
CA HIS A 90 58.33 79.96 -23.47
C HIS A 90 57.40 79.20 -22.53
N ASP A 91 57.19 79.68 -21.30
CA ASP A 91 56.28 79.06 -20.33
C ASP A 91 54.83 79.06 -20.86
N VAL A 92 54.38 80.18 -21.43
CA VAL A 92 53.03 80.29 -22.04
C VAL A 92 52.89 79.38 -23.27
N LEU A 93 53.94 79.24 -24.09
CA LEU A 93 53.93 78.31 -25.23
C LEU A 93 53.87 76.86 -24.77
N LYS A 94 54.62 76.50 -23.73
CA LYS A 94 54.59 75.17 -23.12
C LYS A 94 53.20 74.86 -22.54
N GLU A 95 52.62 75.80 -21.80
CA GLU A 95 51.26 75.70 -21.27
C GLU A 95 50.24 75.54 -22.41
N ASN A 96 50.40 76.26 -23.53
CA ASN A 96 49.52 76.10 -24.70
C ASN A 96 49.59 74.70 -25.32
N VAL A 97 50.77 74.08 -25.34
CA VAL A 97 50.96 72.71 -25.83
C VAL A 97 50.34 71.69 -24.87
N GLU A 98 50.56 71.86 -23.56
CA GLU A 98 49.98 71.00 -22.52
C GLU A 98 48.45 71.06 -22.51
N LEU A 99 47.86 72.25 -22.71
CA LEU A 99 46.42 72.42 -22.83
C LEU A 99 45.86 71.75 -24.09
N LYS A 100 46.56 71.84 -25.22
CA LYS A 100 46.17 71.15 -26.47
C LYS A 100 46.19 69.63 -26.30
N GLU A 101 47.22 69.11 -25.64
CA GLU A 101 47.35 67.68 -25.36
C GLU A 101 46.24 67.21 -24.39
N THR A 102 46.00 67.96 -23.31
CA THR A 102 44.91 67.67 -22.36
C THR A 102 43.54 67.67 -23.06
N LEU A 103 43.31 68.64 -23.95
CA LEU A 103 42.06 68.71 -24.74
C LEU A 103 41.96 67.55 -25.72
N HIS A 104 43.06 67.13 -26.34
CA HIS A 104 43.09 65.96 -27.22
C HIS A 104 42.75 64.68 -26.46
N GLN A 105 43.36 64.47 -25.29
CA GLN A 105 43.08 63.34 -24.40
C GLN A 105 41.63 63.35 -23.92
N ASN A 106 41.09 64.52 -23.55
CA ASN A 106 39.69 64.64 -23.16
C ASN A 106 38.74 64.29 -24.31
N ASN A 107 39.04 64.73 -25.54
CA ASN A 107 38.26 64.37 -26.73
C ASN A 107 38.32 62.86 -27.03
N MET A 108 39.47 62.22 -26.84
CA MET A 108 39.60 60.76 -26.98
C MET A 108 38.79 60.03 -25.91
N ALA A 109 38.93 60.43 -24.65
CA ALA A 109 38.15 59.86 -23.54
C ALA A 109 36.64 60.05 -23.78
N MET A 110 36.19 61.22 -24.25
CA MET A 110 34.78 61.47 -24.56
C MET A 110 34.27 60.57 -25.69
N LYS A 111 35.09 60.29 -26.71
CA LYS A 111 34.75 59.31 -27.77
C LYS A 111 34.65 57.89 -27.24
N GLU A 112 35.55 57.47 -26.36
CA GLU A 112 35.49 56.16 -25.71
C GLU A 112 34.25 56.02 -24.83
N GLN A 113 33.90 57.06 -24.06
CA GLN A 113 32.68 57.10 -23.26
C GLN A 113 31.43 57.03 -24.16
N PHE A 114 31.42 57.76 -25.29
CA PHE A 114 30.31 57.68 -26.25
C PHE A 114 30.18 56.28 -26.86
N SER A 115 31.30 55.65 -27.24
CA SER A 115 31.32 54.27 -27.72
C SER A 115 30.77 53.29 -26.68
N THR A 116 31.12 53.49 -25.40
CA THR A 116 30.65 52.65 -24.29
C THR A 116 29.16 52.85 -24.02
N LEU A 117 28.66 54.09 -24.13
CA LEU A 117 27.23 54.37 -24.03
C LEU A 117 26.44 53.75 -25.18
N GLN A 118 27.00 53.76 -26.39
CA GLN A 118 26.38 53.15 -27.56
C GLN A 118 26.30 51.63 -27.41
N THR A 119 27.37 50.96 -26.97
CA THR A 119 27.32 49.51 -26.71
C THR A 119 26.34 49.17 -25.61
N TRP A 120 26.30 49.95 -24.53
CA TRP A 120 25.30 49.76 -23.47
C TRP A 120 23.86 49.95 -23.97
N GLN A 121 23.61 50.95 -24.82
CA GLN A 121 22.30 51.16 -25.44
C GLN A 121 21.89 49.96 -26.30
N GLU A 122 22.81 49.43 -27.10
CA GLU A 122 22.56 48.24 -27.93
C GLU A 122 22.27 47.00 -27.08
N GLU A 123 23.00 46.81 -25.98
CA GLU A 123 22.75 45.72 -25.02
C GLU A 123 21.38 45.83 -24.35
N VAL A 124 20.99 47.03 -23.90
CA VAL A 124 19.67 47.28 -23.31
C VAL A 124 18.55 46.97 -24.31
N LEU A 125 18.69 47.42 -25.56
CA LEU A 125 17.72 47.11 -26.62
C LEU A 125 17.64 45.60 -26.90
N LYS A 126 18.77 44.91 -26.89
CA LYS A 126 18.84 43.45 -27.07
C LYS A 126 18.13 42.70 -25.93
N VAL A 127 18.34 43.13 -24.67
CA VAL A 127 17.66 42.54 -23.51
C VAL A 127 16.15 42.80 -23.57
N GLN A 128 15.72 44.02 -23.90
CA GLN A 128 14.31 44.34 -24.06
C GLN A 128 13.64 43.50 -25.15
N LYS A 129 14.32 43.31 -26.29
CA LYS A 129 13.84 42.45 -27.38
C LYS A 129 13.68 41.00 -26.91
N ASN A 130 14.69 40.45 -26.22
CA ASN A 130 14.65 39.08 -25.68
C ASN A 130 13.51 38.89 -24.67
N HIS A 131 13.32 39.84 -23.74
CA HIS A 131 12.19 39.79 -22.81
C HIS A 131 10.85 39.78 -23.55
N LYS A 132 10.69 40.64 -24.57
CA LYS A 132 9.45 40.69 -25.38
C LYS A 132 9.17 39.37 -26.09
N GLU A 133 10.21 38.72 -26.64
CA GLU A 133 10.12 37.40 -27.27
C GLU A 133 9.71 36.32 -26.26
N LYS A 134 10.37 36.25 -25.09
CA LYS A 134 10.01 35.31 -24.01
C LYS A 134 8.58 35.49 -23.49
N PHE A 135 8.12 36.74 -23.38
CA PHE A 135 6.73 37.02 -23.01
C PHE A 135 5.74 36.49 -24.06
N ALA A 136 6.05 36.65 -25.36
CA ALA A 136 5.21 36.14 -26.44
C ALA A 136 5.17 34.60 -26.46
N GLU A 137 6.31 33.94 -26.24
CA GLU A 137 6.41 32.48 -26.11
C GLU A 137 5.59 31.97 -24.91
N THR A 138 5.73 32.62 -23.75
CA THR A 138 5.00 32.28 -22.52
C THR A 138 3.49 32.42 -22.74
N LYS A 139 3.05 33.51 -23.38
CA LYS A 139 1.64 33.72 -23.72
C LYS A 139 1.11 32.61 -24.65
N THR A 140 1.90 32.21 -25.63
CA THR A 140 1.54 31.13 -26.56
C THR A 140 1.43 29.78 -25.85
N LEU A 141 2.36 29.48 -24.95
CA LEU A 141 2.33 28.26 -24.13
C LEU A 141 1.10 28.22 -23.22
N ILE A 142 0.77 29.33 -22.57
CA ILE A 142 -0.43 29.42 -21.72
C ILE A 142 -1.69 29.18 -22.55
N LEU A 143 -1.80 29.77 -23.74
CA LEU A 143 -2.95 29.54 -24.63
C LEU A 143 -3.06 28.07 -25.05
N LYS A 144 -1.94 27.43 -25.38
CA LYS A 144 -1.92 25.99 -25.71
C LYS A 144 -2.36 25.13 -24.52
N LEU A 145 -1.78 25.35 -23.34
CA LEU A 145 -2.16 24.63 -22.12
C LEU A 145 -3.63 24.83 -21.75
N LYS A 146 -4.18 26.04 -21.97
CA LYS A 146 -5.61 26.29 -21.77
C LYS A 146 -6.49 25.51 -22.75
N ALA A 147 -6.09 25.42 -24.02
CA ALA A 147 -6.80 24.63 -25.02
C ALA A 147 -6.74 23.12 -24.69
N ASP A 148 -5.55 22.60 -24.39
CA ASP A 148 -5.34 21.19 -24.02
C ASP A 148 -6.13 20.84 -22.75
N ASN A 149 -6.12 21.71 -21.73
CA ASN A 149 -6.93 21.52 -20.52
C ASN A 149 -8.44 21.52 -20.81
N GLN A 150 -8.90 22.35 -21.75
CA GLN A 150 -10.31 22.37 -22.15
C GLN A 150 -10.69 21.07 -22.87
N GLU A 151 -9.81 20.54 -23.72
CA GLU A 151 -10.00 19.28 -24.43
C GLU A 151 -9.98 18.08 -23.48
N LEU A 152 -9.03 18.03 -22.54
CA LEU A 152 -8.99 17.01 -21.49
C LEU A 152 -10.23 17.04 -20.60
N ARG A 153 -10.72 18.22 -20.21
CA ARG A 153 -11.97 18.37 -19.46
C ARG A 153 -13.17 17.83 -20.25
N LYS A 154 -13.24 18.11 -21.56
CA LYS A 154 -14.28 17.54 -22.44
C LYS A 154 -14.15 16.03 -22.59
N GLY A 155 -12.94 15.49 -22.71
CA GLY A 155 -12.68 14.06 -22.76
C GLY A 155 -13.05 13.33 -21.47
N ILE A 156 -12.77 13.92 -20.31
CA ILE A 156 -13.19 13.39 -19.00
C ILE A 156 -14.71 13.43 -18.85
N SER A 157 -15.36 14.52 -19.25
CA SER A 157 -16.82 14.64 -19.20
C SER A 157 -17.54 13.76 -20.23
N GLY A 158 -16.89 13.44 -21.35
CA GLY A 158 -17.46 12.67 -22.46
C GLY A 158 -17.14 11.17 -22.42
N ASN A 159 -16.22 10.72 -21.56
CA ASN A 159 -15.81 9.32 -21.55
C ASN A 159 -16.82 8.42 -20.83
N MET A 160 -17.00 7.23 -21.41
CA MET A 160 -17.95 6.15 -21.13
C MET A 160 -18.27 5.80 -19.66
N ASN A 161 -17.52 6.33 -18.69
CA ASN A 161 -17.81 6.16 -17.27
C ASN A 161 -19.09 6.88 -16.85
N LEU A 162 -19.40 8.09 -17.34
CA LEU A 162 -20.60 8.80 -16.87
C LEU A 162 -21.90 8.14 -17.34
N GLU A 163 -21.96 7.71 -18.60
CA GLU A 163 -23.13 7.02 -19.16
C GLU A 163 -23.31 5.62 -18.53
N LYS A 164 -22.20 4.91 -18.27
CA LYS A 164 -22.22 3.60 -17.62
C LYS A 164 -22.58 3.72 -16.14
N ILE A 165 -22.10 4.75 -15.45
CA ILE A 165 -22.49 5.09 -14.08
C ILE A 165 -23.99 5.39 -14.01
N LYS A 166 -24.52 6.22 -14.91
CA LYS A 166 -25.97 6.51 -14.95
C LYS A 166 -26.83 5.27 -15.17
N LYS A 167 -26.41 4.37 -16.08
CA LYS A 167 -27.12 3.09 -16.29
C LYS A 167 -27.06 2.19 -15.06
N LEU A 168 -25.90 2.10 -14.41
CA LEU A 168 -25.74 1.34 -13.16
C LEU A 168 -26.54 1.96 -12.00
N GLU A 169 -26.65 3.29 -11.93
CA GLU A 169 -27.48 4.00 -10.95
C GLU A 169 -28.97 3.73 -11.19
N GLU A 170 -29.44 3.74 -12.44
CA GLU A 170 -30.81 3.36 -12.79
C GLU A 170 -31.13 1.90 -12.45
N GLU A 171 -30.19 0.99 -12.70
CA GLU A 171 -30.32 -0.43 -12.32
C GLU A 171 -30.33 -0.61 -10.80
N ASN A 172 -29.44 0.07 -10.06
CA ASN A 172 -29.42 0.05 -8.60
C ASN A 172 -30.72 0.58 -8.00
N ASN A 173 -31.26 1.66 -8.56
CA ASN A 173 -32.54 2.21 -8.11
C ASN A 173 -33.68 1.22 -8.34
N LYS A 174 -33.73 0.56 -9.50
CA LYS A 174 -34.73 -0.48 -9.79
C LYS A 174 -34.63 -1.66 -8.83
N LEU A 175 -33.42 -2.16 -8.60
CA LEU A 175 -33.17 -3.26 -7.66
C LEU A 175 -33.55 -2.87 -6.23
N SER A 176 -33.24 -1.64 -5.81
CA SER A 176 -33.60 -1.11 -4.49
C SER A 176 -35.12 -1.09 -4.31
N THR A 177 -35.88 -0.58 -5.29
CA THR A 177 -37.35 -0.65 -5.24
C THR A 177 -37.90 -2.07 -5.19
N GLN A 178 -37.30 -3.03 -5.91
CA GLN A 178 -37.72 -4.43 -5.84
C GLN A 178 -37.46 -5.04 -4.46
N ILE A 179 -36.31 -4.74 -3.85
CA ILE A 179 -35.98 -5.18 -2.50
C ILE A 179 -37.00 -4.63 -1.50
N THR A 180 -37.35 -3.35 -1.58
CA THR A 180 -38.35 -2.75 -0.68
C THR A 180 -39.73 -3.40 -0.86
N MET A 181 -40.17 -3.66 -2.09
CA MET A 181 -41.44 -4.35 -2.34
C MET A 181 -41.46 -5.80 -1.84
N LEU A 182 -40.33 -6.51 -1.95
CA LEU A 182 -40.21 -7.88 -1.44
C LEU A 182 -40.16 -7.91 0.10
N GLN A 183 -39.47 -6.94 0.72
CA GLN A 183 -39.48 -6.76 2.17
C GLN A 183 -40.90 -6.50 2.69
N GLU A 184 -41.67 -5.62 2.04
CA GLU A 184 -43.05 -5.34 2.41
C GLU A 184 -43.96 -6.56 2.24
N LYS A 185 -43.79 -7.35 1.16
CA LYS A 185 -44.52 -8.61 0.97
C LYS A 185 -44.20 -9.64 2.07
N LEU A 186 -42.92 -9.76 2.44
CA LEU A 186 -42.48 -10.66 3.50
C LEU A 186 -43.05 -10.23 4.86
N GLU A 187 -42.99 -8.94 5.18
CA GLU A 187 -43.55 -8.38 6.42
C GLU A 187 -45.06 -8.65 6.50
N ASN A 188 -45.79 -8.45 5.41
CA ASN A 188 -47.21 -8.75 5.32
C ASN A 188 -47.51 -10.24 5.49
N GLN A 189 -46.67 -11.12 4.96
CA GLN A 189 -46.83 -12.56 5.11
C GLN A 189 -46.53 -13.02 6.53
N ILE A 190 -45.47 -12.51 7.16
CA ILE A 190 -45.16 -12.75 8.58
C ILE A 190 -46.33 -12.26 9.45
N GLN A 191 -46.89 -11.09 9.15
CA GLN A 191 -48.02 -10.56 9.90
C GLN A 191 -49.29 -11.40 9.72
N LYS A 192 -49.51 -11.96 8.52
CA LYS A 192 -50.60 -12.90 8.24
C LYS A 192 -50.41 -14.22 9.00
N GLU A 193 -49.20 -14.76 9.03
CA GLU A 193 -48.85 -15.97 9.80
C GLU A 193 -48.98 -15.74 11.30
N LYS A 194 -48.53 -14.58 11.82
CA LYS A 194 -48.73 -14.19 13.22
C LYS A 194 -50.21 -14.08 13.60
N ARG A 195 -51.06 -13.55 12.70
CA ARG A 195 -52.51 -13.50 12.91
C ARG A 195 -53.15 -14.89 12.91
N LEU A 196 -52.72 -15.77 12.00
CA LEU A 196 -53.13 -17.17 11.97
C LEU A 196 -52.69 -17.92 13.24
N PHE A 197 -51.46 -17.69 13.70
CA PHE A 197 -50.92 -18.26 14.93
C PHE A 197 -51.66 -17.75 16.17
N SER A 198 -51.99 -16.45 16.23
CA SER A 198 -52.75 -15.88 17.34
C SER A 198 -54.23 -16.30 17.36
N GLN A 199 -54.77 -16.80 16.25
CA GLN A 199 -56.12 -17.39 16.18
C GLN A 199 -56.14 -18.90 16.54
N MET A 200 -54.97 -19.55 16.64
CA MET A 200 -54.85 -20.86 17.27
C MET A 200 -54.85 -20.69 18.80
N GLN A 201 -55.99 -20.93 19.44
CA GLN A 201 -56.07 -21.16 20.88
C GLN A 201 -55.23 -22.39 21.26
N PRO A 202 -54.64 -22.45 22.48
CA PRO A 202 -53.89 -23.61 22.94
C PRO A 202 -54.78 -24.83 22.87
N SER A 203 -54.41 -25.79 22.03
CA SER A 203 -55.16 -27.01 21.86
C SER A 203 -55.26 -27.73 23.22
N THR A 204 -56.36 -28.45 23.46
CA THR A 204 -56.53 -29.31 24.65
C THR A 204 -55.30 -30.18 24.95
N LYS A 205 -54.53 -30.54 23.92
CA LYS A 205 -53.28 -31.29 24.02
C LYS A 205 -52.13 -30.55 24.70
N GLU A 206 -52.03 -29.22 24.62
CA GLU A 206 -51.00 -28.45 25.35
C GLU A 206 -51.29 -28.40 26.85
N SER A 207 -52.57 -28.30 27.23
CA SER A 207 -52.98 -28.40 28.63
C SER A 207 -52.74 -29.80 29.20
N GLU A 208 -53.00 -30.84 28.40
CA GLU A 208 -52.67 -32.23 28.76
C GLU A 208 -51.16 -32.45 28.89
N LEU A 209 -50.36 -31.89 27.97
CA LEU A 209 -48.90 -31.96 28.03
C LEU A 209 -48.35 -31.28 29.29
N HIS A 210 -48.86 -30.10 29.65
CA HIS A 210 -48.46 -29.43 30.88
C HIS A 210 -48.76 -30.26 32.13
N LYS A 211 -49.91 -30.93 32.20
CA LYS A 211 -50.24 -31.83 33.31
C LYS A 211 -49.30 -33.04 33.39
N VAL A 212 -48.93 -33.61 32.23
CA VAL A 212 -47.97 -34.74 32.18
C VAL A 212 -46.59 -34.29 32.61
N VAL A 213 -46.12 -33.12 32.15
CA VAL A 213 -44.83 -32.55 32.57
C VAL A 213 -44.82 -32.28 34.08
N GLU A 214 -45.89 -31.72 34.63
CA GLU A 214 -46.01 -31.46 36.07
C GLU A 214 -45.99 -32.77 36.89
N GLN A 215 -46.70 -33.81 36.43
CA GLN A 215 -46.67 -35.13 37.06
C GLN A 215 -45.27 -35.78 37.00
N LEU A 216 -44.61 -35.74 35.85
CA LEU A 216 -43.25 -36.30 35.70
C LEU A 216 -42.24 -35.53 36.56
N THR A 217 -42.38 -34.21 36.66
CA THR A 217 -41.52 -33.37 37.51
C THR A 217 -41.69 -33.75 38.99
N HIS A 218 -42.92 -33.98 39.44
CA HIS A 218 -43.18 -34.42 40.82
C HIS A 218 -42.61 -35.82 41.10
N GLN A 219 -42.76 -36.76 40.16
CA GLN A 219 -42.18 -38.11 40.29
C GLN A 219 -40.64 -38.08 40.36
N LEU A 220 -40.01 -37.23 39.54
CA LEU A 220 -38.56 -37.04 39.57
C LEU A 220 -38.10 -36.51 40.93
N GLU A 221 -38.82 -35.54 41.49
CA GLU A 221 -38.49 -34.95 42.79
C GLU A 221 -38.62 -35.96 43.94
N VAL A 222 -39.63 -36.84 43.91
CA VAL A 222 -39.79 -37.95 44.87
C VAL A 222 -38.65 -38.97 44.73
N ALA A 223 -38.30 -39.34 43.50
CA ALA A 223 -37.18 -40.26 43.23
C ALA A 223 -35.84 -39.66 43.69
N GLU A 224 -35.64 -38.36 43.51
CA GLU A 224 -34.45 -37.65 44.02
C GLU A 224 -34.38 -37.62 45.55
N ARG A 225 -35.50 -37.39 46.23
CA ARG A 225 -35.55 -37.47 47.70
C ARG A 225 -35.21 -38.88 48.20
N ALA A 226 -35.76 -39.92 47.57
CA ALA A 226 -35.45 -41.31 47.91
C ALA A 226 -33.97 -41.63 47.71
N ARG A 227 -33.37 -41.17 46.60
CA ARG A 227 -31.94 -41.33 46.33
C ARG A 227 -31.07 -40.65 47.38
N ARG A 228 -31.38 -39.41 47.76
CA ARG A 228 -30.64 -38.70 48.83
C ARG A 228 -30.70 -39.44 50.16
N GLN A 229 -31.87 -40.00 50.51
CA GLN A 229 -32.02 -40.81 51.72
C GLN A 229 -31.13 -42.06 51.68
N GLN A 230 -31.10 -42.78 50.54
CA GLN A 230 -30.22 -43.93 50.36
C GLN A 230 -28.74 -43.57 50.49
N THR A 231 -28.31 -42.41 49.99
CA THR A 231 -26.92 -41.93 50.17
C THR A 231 -26.57 -41.74 51.64
N ILE A 232 -27.47 -41.13 52.42
CA ILE A 232 -27.28 -40.95 53.88
C ILE A 232 -27.18 -42.31 54.59
N ASP A 233 -28.02 -43.27 54.20
CA ASP A 233 -28.00 -44.61 54.79
C ASP A 233 -26.72 -45.38 54.44
N ILE A 234 -26.22 -45.24 53.21
CA ILE A 234 -24.91 -45.78 52.80
C ILE A 234 -23.79 -45.18 53.66
N GLU A 235 -23.74 -43.86 53.84
CA GLU A 235 -22.71 -43.21 54.68
C GLU A 235 -22.77 -43.71 56.13
N ARG A 236 -23.96 -43.88 56.70
CA ARG A 236 -24.14 -44.46 58.04
C ARG A 236 -23.60 -45.88 58.13
N LEU A 237 -23.92 -46.72 57.14
CA LEU A 237 -23.41 -48.09 57.06
C LEU A 237 -21.90 -48.11 56.89
N THR A 238 -21.32 -47.21 56.09
CA THR A 238 -19.86 -47.07 55.95
C THR A 238 -19.20 -46.71 57.29
N VAL A 239 -19.76 -45.76 58.04
CA VAL A 239 -19.24 -45.40 59.37
C VAL A 239 -19.34 -46.58 60.34
N GLN A 240 -20.45 -47.32 60.34
CA GLN A 240 -20.59 -48.53 61.15
C GLN A 240 -19.55 -49.58 60.76
N LEU A 241 -19.33 -49.78 59.45
CA LEU A 241 -18.35 -50.73 58.93
C LEU A 241 -16.93 -50.34 59.38
N SER A 242 -16.54 -49.06 59.28
CA SER A 242 -15.25 -48.59 59.79
C SER A 242 -15.11 -48.78 61.30
N ARG A 243 -16.16 -48.58 62.09
CA ARG A 243 -16.13 -48.86 63.55
C ARG A 243 -15.91 -50.34 63.84
N THR A 244 -16.64 -51.22 63.15
CA THR A 244 -16.46 -52.67 63.32
C THR A 244 -15.09 -53.14 62.84
N HIS A 245 -14.55 -52.54 61.79
CA HIS A 245 -13.21 -52.82 61.28
C HIS A 245 -12.15 -52.41 62.30
N ASN A 246 -12.25 -51.21 62.89
CA ASN A 246 -11.33 -50.77 63.94
C ASN A 246 -11.41 -51.66 65.18
N GLN A 247 -12.62 -52.08 65.59
CA GLN A 247 -12.80 -53.04 66.69
C GLN A 247 -12.11 -54.38 66.39
N LEU A 248 -12.27 -54.89 65.17
CA LEU A 248 -11.61 -56.12 64.73
C LEU A 248 -10.09 -55.99 64.72
N MET A 249 -9.55 -54.87 64.23
CA MET A 249 -8.11 -54.58 64.24
C MET A 249 -7.56 -54.49 65.67
N SER A 250 -8.28 -53.85 66.58
CA SER A 250 -7.91 -53.81 68.01
C SER A 250 -7.92 -55.20 68.65
N SER A 251 -8.93 -56.04 68.35
CA SER A 251 -8.96 -57.44 68.82
C SER A 251 -7.85 -58.29 68.20
N GLN A 252 -7.46 -58.03 66.96
CA GLN A 252 -6.35 -58.73 66.30
C GLN A 252 -4.98 -58.33 66.88
N GLN A 253 -4.83 -57.06 67.28
CA GLN A 253 -3.65 -56.56 67.99
C GLN A 253 -3.52 -57.17 69.41
N GLN A 254 -4.64 -57.32 70.12
CA GLN A 254 -4.69 -58.05 71.40
C GLN A 254 -4.32 -59.53 71.23
N LEU A 255 -4.74 -60.18 70.13
CA LEU A 255 -4.34 -61.56 69.82
C LEU A 255 -2.85 -61.70 69.50
N THR A 256 -2.20 -60.67 68.92
CA THR A 256 -0.74 -60.66 68.73
C THR A 256 0.04 -60.43 70.02
N GLU A 257 -0.50 -59.66 70.99
CA GLU A 257 0.11 -59.48 72.32
C GLU A 257 -0.05 -60.70 73.22
N THR A 258 -1.09 -61.53 73.01
CA THR A 258 -1.37 -62.73 73.81
C THR A 258 -0.54 -63.96 73.38
N GLN A 259 0.26 -63.87 72.31
CA GLN A 259 1.18 -64.96 71.92
C GLN A 259 2.44 -65.10 72.79
N VAL A 260 2.57 -64.33 73.87
CA VAL A 260 3.69 -64.48 74.84
C VAL A 260 3.38 -65.47 75.98
N THR A 261 2.15 -65.97 76.13
CA THR A 261 1.84 -67.01 77.13
C THR A 261 1.00 -68.13 76.52
N GLY A 262 1.69 -69.14 75.99
CA GLY A 262 1.08 -70.28 75.32
C GLY A 262 0.29 -71.19 76.24
N SER A 263 -1.01 -71.36 75.94
CA SER A 263 -1.82 -72.56 76.23
C SER A 263 -3.32 -72.30 75.94
N ALA A 264 -3.75 -72.28 74.67
CA ALA A 264 -5.17 -72.43 74.28
C ALA A 264 -5.37 -72.53 72.74
N VAL A 265 -4.76 -73.53 72.07
CA VAL A 265 -4.81 -73.60 70.58
C VAL A 265 -5.99 -74.42 70.03
N THR A 266 -6.81 -75.07 70.85
CA THR A 266 -7.82 -76.02 70.32
C THR A 266 -9.23 -75.44 70.13
N ASN A 267 -9.61 -74.32 70.77
CA ASN A 267 -10.97 -73.76 70.63
C ASN A 267 -11.09 -72.64 69.57
N GLY A 268 -10.00 -71.94 69.22
CA GLY A 268 -10.03 -70.86 68.22
C GLY A 268 -10.07 -71.33 66.76
N LYS A 269 -9.61 -72.57 66.49
CA LYS A 269 -9.63 -73.12 65.13
C LYS A 269 -11.05 -73.51 64.68
N ILE A 270 -11.88 -73.96 65.61
CA ILE A 270 -13.29 -74.30 65.35
C ILE A 270 -14.12 -73.03 65.07
N ASP A 271 -13.83 -71.91 65.73
CA ASP A 271 -14.53 -70.63 65.49
C ASP A 271 -14.13 -69.96 64.17
N LEU A 272 -12.85 -70.02 63.78
CA LEU A 272 -12.43 -69.55 62.46
C LEU A 272 -13.01 -70.40 61.33
N ASP A 273 -13.03 -71.72 61.48
CA ASP A 273 -13.62 -72.62 60.47
C ASP A 273 -15.14 -72.39 60.32
N SER A 274 -15.83 -72.16 61.45
CA SER A 274 -17.26 -71.79 61.47
C SER A 274 -17.55 -70.39 60.90
N ARG A 275 -16.56 -69.49 60.87
CA ARG A 275 -16.67 -68.16 60.25
C ARG A 275 -16.34 -68.21 58.77
N CYS A 276 -15.33 -68.97 58.37
CA CYS A 276 -15.05 -69.24 56.95
C CYS A 276 -16.23 -69.94 56.29
N GLN A 277 -16.82 -70.95 56.92
CA GLN A 277 -18.04 -71.60 56.41
C GLN A 277 -19.22 -70.63 56.28
N ARG A 278 -19.37 -69.66 57.19
CA ARG A 278 -20.41 -68.62 57.07
C ARG A 278 -20.14 -67.67 55.92
N TYR A 279 -18.88 -67.32 55.65
CA TYR A 279 -18.52 -66.51 54.49
C TYR A 279 -18.67 -67.28 53.18
N ASP A 280 -18.33 -68.57 53.15
CA ASP A 280 -18.55 -69.42 51.99
C ASP A 280 -20.06 -69.58 51.71
N GLN A 281 -20.89 -69.79 52.73
CA GLN A 281 -22.35 -69.80 52.58
C GLN A 281 -22.91 -68.46 52.09
N LEU A 282 -22.34 -67.34 52.53
CA LEU A 282 -22.75 -66.01 52.06
C LEU A 282 -22.35 -65.78 50.59
N ILE A 283 -21.14 -66.22 50.21
CA ILE A 283 -20.65 -66.17 48.83
C ILE A 283 -21.50 -67.07 47.92
N ASP A 284 -21.91 -68.25 48.39
CA ASP A 284 -22.81 -69.15 47.66
C ASP A 284 -24.21 -68.56 47.52
N GLN A 285 -24.73 -67.90 48.56
CA GLN A 285 -26.01 -67.17 48.49
C GLN A 285 -25.95 -65.99 47.52
N LEU A 286 -24.88 -65.20 47.55
CA LEU A 286 -24.67 -64.10 46.62
C LEU A 286 -24.51 -64.61 45.19
N SER A 287 -23.76 -65.69 44.98
CA SER A 287 -23.58 -66.33 43.67
C SER A 287 -24.90 -66.92 43.15
N SER A 288 -25.71 -67.53 44.02
CA SER A 288 -27.06 -67.99 43.70
C SER A 288 -27.99 -66.84 43.33
N THR A 289 -27.90 -65.70 44.02
CA THR A 289 -28.71 -64.52 43.73
C THR A 289 -28.31 -63.87 42.42
N ILE A 290 -27.01 -63.73 42.17
CA ILE A 290 -26.47 -63.24 40.90
C ILE A 290 -26.87 -64.18 39.76
N LYS A 291 -26.81 -65.51 39.98
CA LYS A 291 -27.23 -66.48 38.98
C LYS A 291 -28.72 -66.39 38.68
N LYS A 292 -29.57 -66.27 39.71
CA LYS A 292 -31.02 -66.03 39.54
C LYS A 292 -31.30 -64.72 38.82
N GLU A 293 -30.53 -63.67 39.09
CA GLU A 293 -30.72 -62.38 38.45
C GLU A 293 -30.21 -62.37 37.00
N ALA A 294 -29.12 -63.08 36.71
CA ALA A 294 -28.66 -63.35 35.35
C ALA A 294 -29.68 -64.21 34.57
N GLU A 295 -30.23 -65.25 35.20
CA GLU A 295 -31.33 -66.05 34.64
C GLU A 295 -32.60 -65.20 34.46
N ARG A 296 -32.85 -64.20 35.32
CA ARG A 296 -33.95 -63.24 35.18
C ARG A 296 -33.72 -62.25 34.04
N ILE A 297 -32.49 -61.79 33.82
CA ILE A 297 -32.12 -60.96 32.66
C ILE A 297 -32.26 -61.76 31.37
N VAL A 298 -31.76 -63.00 31.33
CA VAL A 298 -31.93 -63.89 30.19
C VAL A 298 -33.40 -64.25 29.98
N SER A 299 -34.19 -64.45 31.04
CA SER A 299 -35.63 -64.69 30.92
C SER A 299 -36.39 -63.43 30.50
N MET A 300 -35.92 -62.24 30.85
CA MET A 300 -36.46 -60.96 30.39
C MET A 300 -36.11 -60.71 28.91
N ASP A 301 -34.91 -61.09 28.46
CA ASP A 301 -34.55 -61.13 27.03
C ASP A 301 -35.40 -62.17 26.28
N THR A 302 -35.66 -63.34 26.88
CA THR A 302 -36.57 -64.37 26.35
C THR A 302 -38.03 -63.89 26.37
N TRP A 303 -38.44 -63.10 27.36
CA TRP A 303 -39.78 -62.49 27.45
C TRP A 303 -39.96 -61.41 26.40
N ILE A 304 -38.94 -60.58 26.15
CA ILE A 304 -38.90 -59.61 25.04
C ILE A 304 -38.97 -60.34 23.70
N GLN A 305 -38.39 -61.53 23.57
CA GLN A 305 -38.58 -62.41 22.41
C GLN A 305 -39.99 -63.04 22.34
N MET A 306 -40.63 -63.37 23.48
CA MET A 306 -41.96 -64.01 23.55
C MET A 306 -43.16 -63.05 23.51
N THR A 307 -42.99 -61.76 23.83
CA THR A 307 -44.07 -60.75 23.83
C THR A 307 -44.18 -59.93 22.55
N LEU A 308 -43.31 -60.18 21.56
CA LEU A 308 -43.38 -59.56 20.24
C LEU A 308 -43.86 -60.59 19.20
N PRO A 309 -45.16 -60.63 18.87
CA PRO A 309 -45.65 -61.43 17.74
C PRO A 309 -45.36 -60.66 16.43
N SER A 310 -44.08 -60.54 16.06
CA SER A 310 -43.65 -60.24 14.68
C SER A 310 -42.12 -60.20 14.57
N ASN A 311 -41.56 -61.06 13.70
CA ASN A 311 -40.15 -61.01 13.28
C ASN A 311 -39.70 -59.60 12.81
N ASN A 312 -40.65 -58.75 12.42
CA ASN A 312 -40.40 -57.40 11.93
C ASN A 312 -39.88 -56.44 13.04
N LEU A 313 -40.46 -56.45 14.25
CA LEU A 313 -40.03 -55.53 15.32
C LEU A 313 -38.67 -55.91 15.93
N GLN A 314 -38.33 -57.20 15.95
CA GLN A 314 -36.99 -57.64 16.37
C GLN A 314 -35.91 -57.17 15.38
N LEU A 315 -36.17 -57.29 14.08
CA LEU A 315 -35.28 -56.75 13.04
C LEU A 315 -35.15 -55.22 13.18
N GLU A 316 -36.25 -54.51 13.37
CA GLU A 316 -36.26 -53.06 13.56
C GLU A 316 -35.47 -52.62 14.81
N ILE A 317 -35.61 -53.32 15.94
CA ILE A 317 -34.81 -53.04 17.14
C ILE A 317 -33.32 -53.30 16.90
N THR A 318 -32.96 -54.39 16.19
CA THR A 318 -31.55 -54.65 15.87
C THR A 318 -30.97 -53.62 14.90
N GLU A 319 -31.76 -53.16 13.95
CA GLU A 319 -31.37 -52.14 12.98
C GLU A 319 -31.23 -50.77 13.65
N LEU A 320 -32.14 -50.38 14.55
CA LEU A 320 -32.02 -49.17 15.36
C LEU A 320 -30.80 -49.18 16.27
N ARG A 321 -30.46 -50.33 16.86
CA ARG A 321 -29.22 -50.48 17.65
C ARG A 321 -27.97 -50.33 16.78
N LYS A 322 -27.98 -50.90 15.57
CA LYS A 322 -26.89 -50.77 14.60
C LYS A 322 -26.70 -49.31 14.17
N LEU A 323 -27.78 -48.64 13.80
CA LEU A 323 -27.76 -47.21 13.43
C LEU A 323 -27.28 -46.33 14.58
N LEU A 324 -27.68 -46.64 15.82
CA LEU A 324 -27.18 -45.93 17.01
C LEU A 324 -25.67 -46.09 17.17
N THR A 325 -25.15 -47.31 17.02
CA THR A 325 -23.70 -47.55 17.09
C THR A 325 -22.94 -46.89 15.95
N GLU A 326 -23.48 -46.92 14.73
CA GLU A 326 -22.89 -46.24 13.57
C GLU A 326 -22.85 -44.72 13.78
N GLU A 327 -23.93 -44.11 14.28
CA GLU A 327 -23.97 -42.67 14.54
C GLU A 327 -23.06 -42.27 15.72
N GLN A 328 -22.92 -43.11 16.75
CA GLN A 328 -21.94 -42.89 17.81
C GLN A 328 -20.50 -42.91 17.29
N VAL A 329 -20.15 -43.88 16.43
CA VAL A 329 -18.83 -43.93 15.79
C VAL A 329 -18.61 -42.72 14.90
N GLN A 330 -19.58 -42.36 14.06
CA GLN A 330 -19.49 -41.17 13.21
C GLN A 330 -19.36 -39.88 14.02
N SER A 331 -20.08 -39.75 15.14
CA SER A 331 -19.96 -38.60 16.05
C SER A 331 -18.55 -38.46 16.63
N VAL A 332 -17.93 -39.58 17.05
CA VAL A 332 -16.53 -39.59 17.51
C VAL A 332 -15.58 -39.21 16.39
N THR A 333 -15.75 -39.76 15.18
CA THR A 333 -14.90 -39.41 14.02
C THR A 333 -15.03 -37.93 13.64
N ARG A 334 -16.26 -37.37 13.64
CA ARG A 334 -16.49 -35.94 13.36
C ARG A 334 -15.79 -35.07 14.41
N LYS A 335 -15.84 -35.46 15.69
CA LYS A 335 -15.14 -34.76 16.78
C LYS A 335 -13.62 -34.80 16.60
N GLU A 336 -13.07 -35.94 16.20
CA GLU A 336 -11.64 -36.07 15.95
C GLU A 336 -11.19 -35.21 14.77
N ASN A 337 -11.94 -35.23 13.66
CA ASN A 337 -11.66 -34.38 12.50
C ASN A 337 -11.74 -32.88 12.87
N LEU A 338 -12.67 -32.50 13.73
CA LEU A 338 -12.77 -31.13 14.23
C LEU A 338 -11.57 -30.75 15.10
N ASN A 339 -11.09 -31.66 15.95
CA ASN A 339 -9.88 -31.45 16.74
C ASN A 339 -8.63 -31.29 15.85
N ILE A 340 -8.49 -32.11 14.81
CA ILE A 340 -7.40 -32.00 13.84
C ILE A 340 -7.46 -30.63 13.16
N ALA A 341 -8.62 -30.22 12.66
CA ALA A 341 -8.80 -28.91 12.05
C ALA A 341 -8.47 -27.75 13.02
N LEU A 342 -8.89 -27.88 14.29
CA LEU A 342 -8.60 -26.89 15.33
C LEU A 342 -7.10 -26.80 15.62
N SER A 343 -6.37 -27.93 15.63
CA SER A 343 -4.91 -27.96 15.74
C SER A 343 -4.25 -27.26 14.55
N SER A 344 -4.70 -27.55 13.33
CA SER A 344 -4.18 -26.89 12.12
C SER A 344 -4.42 -25.37 12.14
N PHE A 345 -5.57 -24.91 12.63
CA PHE A 345 -5.82 -23.48 12.80
C PHE A 345 -4.93 -22.85 13.87
N GLN A 346 -4.63 -23.56 14.95
CA GLN A 346 -3.71 -23.06 15.98
C GLN A 346 -2.28 -22.90 15.43
N GLU A 347 -1.79 -23.86 14.66
CA GLU A 347 -0.49 -23.77 13.97
C GLU A 347 -0.46 -22.58 13.00
N LEU A 348 -1.50 -22.44 12.17
CA LEU A 348 -1.61 -21.34 11.23
C LEU A 348 -1.62 -19.96 11.94
N LEU A 349 -2.27 -19.86 13.11
CA LEU A 349 -2.26 -18.65 13.93
C LEU A 349 -0.88 -18.34 14.51
N ILE A 350 -0.07 -19.35 14.81
CA ILE A 350 1.33 -19.17 15.25
C ILE A 350 2.16 -18.63 14.09
N ASP A 351 2.03 -19.23 12.91
CA ASP A 351 2.74 -18.78 11.70
C ASP A 351 2.38 -17.34 11.32
N PHE A 352 1.08 -16.99 11.35
CA PHE A 352 0.65 -15.62 11.10
C PHE A 352 1.25 -14.62 12.10
N LYS A 353 1.35 -14.99 13.38
CA LYS A 353 2.01 -14.13 14.38
C LYS A 353 3.50 -13.96 14.09
N ALA A 354 4.19 -15.02 13.68
CA ALA A 354 5.61 -14.95 13.31
C ALA A 354 5.82 -14.01 12.11
N VAL A 355 5.00 -14.12 11.07
CA VAL A 355 5.07 -13.23 9.89
C VAL A 355 4.81 -11.77 10.27
N ILE A 356 3.87 -11.49 11.17
CA ILE A 356 3.61 -10.13 11.67
C ILE A 356 4.87 -9.58 12.38
N GLN A 357 5.51 -10.39 13.22
CA GLN A 357 6.73 -9.99 13.92
C GLN A 357 7.90 -9.74 12.96
N GLU A 358 8.06 -10.56 11.93
CA GLU A 358 9.07 -10.33 10.88
C GLU A 358 8.80 -9.05 10.10
N MET A 359 7.54 -8.77 9.76
CA MET A 359 7.14 -7.53 9.10
C MET A 359 7.42 -6.30 9.96
N GLU A 360 7.25 -6.38 11.28
CA GLU A 360 7.59 -5.31 12.22
C GLU A 360 9.11 -5.08 12.28
N SER A 361 9.89 -6.15 12.38
CA SER A 361 11.36 -6.09 12.35
C SER A 361 11.88 -5.46 11.04
N LEU A 362 11.32 -5.84 9.89
CA LEU A 362 11.69 -5.27 8.60
C LEU A 362 11.35 -3.77 8.51
N LYS A 363 10.24 -3.33 9.11
CA LYS A 363 9.90 -1.90 9.19
C LYS A 363 10.92 -1.13 10.02
N GLU A 364 11.34 -1.69 11.16
CA GLU A 364 12.38 -1.09 12.00
C GLU A 364 13.71 -0.97 11.24
N ASP A 365 14.10 -2.01 10.51
CA ASP A 365 15.31 -2.01 9.67
C ASP A 365 15.26 -0.96 8.56
N ILE A 366 14.11 -0.76 7.90
CA ILE A 366 13.92 0.28 6.89
C ILE A 366 14.09 1.66 7.51
N ILE A 367 13.47 1.91 8.68
CA ILE A 367 13.59 3.19 9.40
C ILE A 367 15.05 3.43 9.80
N ALA A 368 15.75 2.41 10.29
CA ALA A 368 17.16 2.50 10.66
C ALA A 368 18.06 2.82 9.45
N LYS A 369 17.83 2.16 8.31
CA LYS A 369 18.54 2.43 7.05
C LYS A 369 18.29 3.84 6.55
N GLU A 370 17.05 4.34 6.62
CA GLU A 370 16.72 5.69 6.20
C GLU A 370 17.40 6.74 7.09
N LYS A 371 17.44 6.51 8.40
CA LYS A 371 18.17 7.36 9.36
C LYS A 371 19.66 7.39 9.04
N HIS A 372 20.26 6.24 8.78
CA HIS A 372 21.67 6.14 8.41
C HIS A 372 21.95 6.85 7.08
N ASN A 373 21.09 6.69 6.07
CA ASN A 373 21.23 7.38 4.78
C ASN A 373 21.16 8.90 4.94
N LYS A 374 20.19 9.43 5.70
CA LYS A 374 20.10 10.87 6.01
C LYS A 374 21.35 11.38 6.72
N GLN A 375 21.89 10.62 7.68
CA GLN A 375 23.12 10.98 8.38
C GLN A 375 24.32 11.00 7.43
N TYR A 376 24.41 10.03 6.53
CA TYR A 376 25.46 9.97 5.51
C TYR A 376 25.41 11.18 4.56
N GLU A 377 24.21 11.54 4.08
CA GLU A 377 24.01 12.74 3.25
C GLU A 377 24.38 14.03 3.99
N LEU A 378 24.06 14.15 5.28
CA LEU A 378 24.45 15.29 6.10
C LEU A 378 25.97 15.40 6.23
N ILE A 379 26.65 14.27 6.45
CA ILE A 379 28.13 14.23 6.51
C ILE A 379 28.72 14.65 5.17
N GLN A 380 28.22 14.15 4.04
CA GLN A 380 28.69 14.60 2.72
C GLN A 380 28.46 16.09 2.48
N LYS A 381 27.27 16.61 2.82
CA LYS A 381 26.97 18.04 2.70
C LYS A 381 27.93 18.89 3.56
N ARG A 382 28.27 18.40 4.74
CA ARG A 382 29.25 19.05 5.63
C ARG A 382 30.64 19.06 5.01
N THR A 383 31.13 17.94 4.48
CA THR A 383 32.46 17.87 3.88
C THR A 383 32.58 18.76 2.63
N PHE A 384 31.53 18.84 1.80
CA PHE A 384 31.49 19.78 0.68
C PHE A 384 31.50 21.24 1.15
N ARG A 385 30.76 21.56 2.22
CA ARG A 385 30.74 22.90 2.80
C ARG A 385 32.12 23.30 3.32
N GLU A 386 32.77 22.43 4.10
CA GLU A 386 34.13 22.66 4.60
C GLU A 386 35.13 22.88 3.44
N LYS A 387 34.96 22.16 2.32
CA LYS A 387 35.79 22.36 1.12
C LYS A 387 35.51 23.69 0.42
N ILE A 388 34.26 24.12 0.35
CA ILE A 388 33.88 25.44 -0.17
C ILE A 388 34.46 26.55 0.72
N ASP A 389 34.34 26.41 2.05
CA ASP A 389 34.87 27.38 3.01
C ASP A 389 36.41 27.48 2.88
N SER A 390 37.09 26.35 2.71
CA SER A 390 38.54 26.31 2.47
C SER A 390 38.93 27.01 1.16
N LEU A 391 38.21 26.76 0.05
CA LEU A 391 38.46 27.42 -1.23
C LEU A 391 38.16 28.92 -1.15
N THR A 392 37.10 29.31 -0.43
CA THR A 392 36.73 30.70 -0.21
C THR A 392 37.83 31.43 0.58
N ALA A 393 38.34 30.83 1.66
CA ALA A 393 39.45 31.39 2.42
C ALA A 393 40.74 31.52 1.59
N GLN A 394 41.03 30.54 0.73
CA GLN A 394 42.17 30.64 -0.20
C GLN A 394 42.00 31.78 -1.21
N LEU A 395 40.78 31.99 -1.73
CA LEU A 395 40.48 33.05 -2.67
C LEU A 395 40.65 34.44 -2.02
N VAL A 396 40.08 34.63 -0.83
CA VAL A 396 40.25 35.87 -0.04
C VAL A 396 41.73 36.14 0.24
N GLY A 397 42.50 35.13 0.65
CA GLY A 397 43.95 35.29 0.86
C GLY A 397 44.73 35.67 -0.42
N LYS A 398 44.28 35.22 -1.60
CA LYS A 398 44.85 35.63 -2.88
C LYS A 398 44.45 37.04 -3.27
N GLU A 399 43.21 37.44 -3.02
CA GLU A 399 42.73 38.81 -3.22
C GLU A 399 43.48 39.81 -2.33
N GLU A 400 43.70 39.48 -1.05
CA GLU A 400 44.51 40.29 -0.14
C GLU A 400 45.96 40.45 -0.65
N ALA A 401 46.57 39.34 -1.09
CA ALA A 401 47.93 39.37 -1.65
C ALA A 401 48.02 40.20 -2.94
N LEU A 402 47.00 40.12 -3.81
CA LEU A 402 46.89 40.96 -5.01
C LEU A 402 46.74 42.44 -4.64
N ALA A 403 45.86 42.77 -3.69
CA ALA A 403 45.68 44.15 -3.23
C ALA A 403 46.94 44.72 -2.57
N ILE A 404 47.76 43.89 -1.92
CA ILE A 404 49.09 44.30 -1.42
C ILE A 404 50.04 44.55 -2.60
N SER A 405 50.08 43.65 -3.59
CA SER A 405 50.91 43.81 -4.79
C SER A 405 50.56 45.06 -5.59
N GLU A 406 49.27 45.39 -5.72
CA GLU A 406 48.80 46.61 -6.40
C GLU A 406 49.20 47.89 -5.66
N ARG A 407 49.12 47.90 -4.33
CA ARG A 407 49.62 49.03 -3.52
C ARG A 407 51.12 49.20 -3.67
N ASN A 408 51.88 48.10 -3.63
CA ASN A 408 53.32 48.12 -3.83
C ASN A 408 53.67 48.63 -5.24
N LEU A 409 52.94 48.19 -6.27
CA LEU A 409 53.11 48.65 -7.65
C LEU A 409 52.84 50.14 -7.78
N SER A 410 51.76 50.63 -7.17
CA SER A 410 51.40 52.05 -7.16
C SER A 410 52.46 52.89 -6.44
N SER A 411 52.99 52.41 -5.31
CA SER A 411 54.09 53.06 -4.59
C SER A 411 55.38 53.10 -5.42
N LEU A 412 55.69 52.02 -6.15
CA LEU A 412 56.83 51.98 -7.07
C LEU A 412 56.65 52.94 -8.25
N GLN A 413 55.45 52.99 -8.84
CA GLN A 413 55.12 53.95 -9.90
C GLN A 413 55.28 55.40 -9.42
N GLU A 414 54.90 55.70 -8.17
CA GLU A 414 55.08 57.01 -7.56
C GLU A 414 56.56 57.33 -7.28
N CYS A 415 57.34 56.37 -6.77
CA CYS A 415 58.79 56.52 -6.65
C CYS A 415 59.47 56.78 -8.01
N ILE A 416 59.08 56.05 -9.05
CA ILE A 416 59.59 56.23 -10.41
C ILE A 416 59.17 57.61 -10.97
N ARG A 417 57.95 58.08 -10.69
CA ARG A 417 57.49 59.42 -11.07
C ARG A 417 58.37 60.50 -10.42
N LEU A 418 58.65 60.36 -9.12
CA LEU A 418 59.51 61.29 -8.37
C LEU A 418 61.00 61.20 -8.76
N GLU A 419 61.49 60.02 -9.13
CA GLU A 419 62.84 59.85 -9.69
C GLU A 419 62.95 60.39 -11.12
N SER A 420 61.89 60.28 -11.93
CA SER A 420 61.85 60.84 -13.29
C SER A 420 61.82 62.38 -13.30
N GLU A 421 61.34 62.98 -12.20
CA GLU A 421 61.39 64.42 -11.96
C GLU A 421 62.77 64.89 -11.41
N ASN A 422 63.65 63.96 -11.00
CA ASN A 422 64.91 64.28 -10.32
C ASN A 422 66.09 63.41 -10.81
N LYS A 423 66.61 63.76 -12.00
CA LYS A 423 67.89 63.40 -12.65
C LYS A 423 67.69 62.80 -14.04
N GLY A 424 68.12 63.58 -15.04
CA GLY A 424 68.81 62.99 -16.16
C GLY A 424 70.14 62.38 -15.69
N SER A 425 70.36 61.10 -16.00
CA SER A 425 71.64 60.55 -16.49
C SER A 425 71.70 59.03 -16.31
N LEU A 426 71.81 58.33 -17.45
CA LEU A 426 72.56 57.09 -17.70
C LEU A 426 72.65 56.02 -16.59
N GLN A 427 71.87 54.95 -16.74
CA GLN A 427 72.28 53.56 -16.44
C GLN A 427 71.38 52.50 -17.12
N SER A 428 71.09 52.64 -18.43
CA SER A 428 69.96 51.93 -19.08
C SER A 428 70.23 50.59 -19.77
N VAL A 429 71.39 49.94 -19.61
CA VAL A 429 71.74 48.73 -20.41
C VAL A 429 71.83 47.42 -19.61
N GLN A 430 72.10 47.46 -18.30
CA GLN A 430 72.18 46.26 -17.46
C GLN A 430 70.82 45.87 -16.83
N GLU A 431 70.03 46.84 -16.40
CA GLU A 431 68.69 46.60 -15.83
C GLU A 431 67.67 46.13 -16.87
N THR A 432 67.71 46.69 -18.08
CA THR A 432 66.88 46.24 -19.21
C THR A 432 67.16 44.78 -19.58
N LYS A 433 68.41 44.32 -19.43
CA LYS A 433 68.80 42.93 -19.70
C LYS A 433 68.30 41.97 -18.61
N ILE A 434 68.34 42.39 -17.34
CA ILE A 434 67.80 41.61 -16.21
C ILE A 434 66.27 41.53 -16.26
N LEU A 435 65.60 42.66 -16.57
CA LEU A 435 64.15 42.73 -16.76
C LEU A 435 63.70 41.88 -17.95
N LYS A 436 64.45 41.89 -19.06
CA LYS A 436 64.16 41.03 -20.22
C LYS A 436 64.25 39.54 -19.88
N ASN A 437 65.28 39.13 -19.14
CA ASN A 437 65.39 37.73 -18.69
C ASN A 437 64.26 37.31 -17.75
N LYS A 438 63.84 38.18 -16.82
CA LYS A 438 62.67 37.93 -15.95
C LYS A 438 61.37 37.87 -16.75
N LEU A 439 61.24 38.69 -17.80
CA LEU A 439 60.08 38.68 -18.68
C LEU A 439 60.00 37.37 -19.49
N GLU A 440 61.15 36.88 -19.98
CA GLU A 440 61.25 35.58 -20.66
C GLU A 440 60.95 34.41 -19.71
N GLU A 441 61.43 34.47 -18.46
CA GLU A 441 61.14 33.46 -17.44
C GLU A 441 59.65 33.42 -17.06
N LEU A 442 59.03 34.59 -16.83
CA LEU A 442 57.59 34.69 -16.59
C LEU A 442 56.77 34.23 -17.80
N GLY A 443 57.21 34.58 -19.01
CA GLY A 443 56.59 34.11 -20.25
C GLY A 443 56.62 32.58 -20.37
N ALA A 444 57.75 31.95 -20.04
CA ALA A 444 57.87 30.49 -20.02
C ALA A 444 56.95 29.84 -18.97
N VAL A 445 56.82 30.45 -17.78
CA VAL A 445 55.91 29.96 -16.73
C VAL A 445 54.44 30.08 -17.16
N ILE A 446 54.04 31.19 -17.79
CA ILE A 446 52.68 31.38 -18.31
C ILE A 446 52.36 30.32 -19.36
N VAL A 447 53.25 30.10 -20.34
CA VAL A 447 53.05 29.07 -21.37
C VAL A 447 52.94 27.67 -20.76
N SER A 448 53.77 27.36 -19.76
CA SER A 448 53.70 26.08 -19.04
C SER A 448 52.37 25.91 -18.31
N LYS A 449 51.85 26.98 -17.68
CA LYS A 449 50.57 26.97 -16.98
C LYS A 449 49.38 26.90 -17.94
N ASP A 450 49.44 27.55 -19.09
CA ASP A 450 48.42 27.43 -20.14
C ASP A 450 48.34 26.01 -20.71
N GLN A 451 49.51 25.36 -20.90
CA GLN A 451 49.55 23.94 -21.28
C GLN A 451 48.97 23.02 -20.21
N GLU A 452 49.24 23.29 -18.92
CA GLU A 452 48.66 22.54 -17.80
C GLU A 452 47.14 22.73 -17.72
N LEU A 453 46.65 23.96 -17.89
CA LEU A 453 45.23 24.30 -17.95
C LEU A 453 44.53 23.59 -19.11
N THR A 454 45.13 23.59 -20.29
CA THR A 454 44.59 22.90 -21.48
C THR A 454 44.43 21.42 -21.21
N LYS A 455 45.46 20.75 -20.64
CA LYS A 455 45.37 19.33 -20.26
C LYS A 455 44.26 19.06 -19.24
N LYS A 456 44.05 19.95 -18.28
CA LYS A 456 42.96 19.81 -17.30
C LYS A 456 41.58 20.04 -17.94
N CYS A 457 41.46 20.96 -18.89
CA CYS A 457 40.24 21.15 -19.66
C CYS A 457 39.89 19.90 -20.47
N ASP A 458 40.86 19.26 -21.12
CA ASP A 458 40.65 18.01 -21.88
C ASP A 458 40.20 16.87 -20.94
N GLN A 459 40.83 16.74 -19.78
CA GLN A 459 40.44 15.75 -18.77
C GLN A 459 39.02 15.98 -18.24
N LEU A 460 38.64 17.25 -18.01
CA LEU A 460 37.29 17.61 -17.59
C LEU A 460 36.25 17.29 -18.66
N GLN A 461 36.56 17.54 -19.94
CA GLN A 461 35.67 17.18 -21.05
C GLN A 461 35.45 15.66 -21.13
N GLU A 462 36.50 14.87 -20.99
CA GLU A 462 36.39 13.40 -21.02
C GLU A 462 35.58 12.87 -19.83
N LEU A 463 35.81 13.40 -18.62
CA LEU A 463 34.99 13.06 -17.45
C LEU A 463 33.52 13.44 -17.66
N HIS A 464 33.25 14.60 -18.24
CA HIS A 464 31.88 15.04 -18.54
C HIS A 464 31.19 14.08 -19.52
N LYS A 465 31.90 13.65 -20.56
CA LYS A 465 31.40 12.67 -21.54
C LYS A 465 31.09 11.33 -20.89
N ASN A 466 31.94 10.86 -19.96
CA ASN A 466 31.70 9.60 -19.25
C ASN A 466 30.53 9.70 -18.25
N LEU A 467 30.41 10.81 -17.54
CA LEU A 467 29.24 11.08 -16.68
C LEU A 467 27.94 11.14 -17.48
N GLN A 468 27.97 11.73 -18.67
CA GLN A 468 26.80 11.79 -19.57
C GLN A 468 26.35 10.37 -20.00
N LYS A 469 27.28 9.50 -20.40
CA LYS A 469 26.97 8.09 -20.73
C LYS A 469 26.37 7.34 -19.53
N ILE A 470 26.92 7.52 -18.34
CA ILE A 470 26.40 6.88 -17.12
C ILE A 470 25.00 7.40 -16.78
N ARG A 471 24.74 8.70 -16.98
CA ARG A 471 23.42 9.30 -16.80
C ARG A 471 22.41 8.66 -17.76
N GLU A 472 22.74 8.58 -19.04
CA GLU A 472 21.87 7.96 -20.05
C GLU A 472 21.56 6.49 -19.73
N ALA A 473 22.57 5.72 -19.31
CA ALA A 473 22.38 4.33 -18.87
C ALA A 473 21.46 4.22 -17.63
N ASN A 474 21.60 5.13 -16.66
CA ASN A 474 20.72 5.16 -15.48
C ASN A 474 19.27 5.48 -15.85
N GLU A 475 19.04 6.41 -16.79
CA GLU A 475 17.67 6.72 -17.24
C GLU A 475 17.03 5.55 -17.98
N LEU A 476 17.80 4.81 -18.80
CA LEU A 476 17.32 3.57 -19.42
C LEU A 476 16.97 2.51 -18.36
N LEU A 477 17.83 2.29 -17.36
CA LEU A 477 17.56 1.33 -16.29
C LEU A 477 16.34 1.72 -15.45
N LYS A 478 16.16 3.01 -15.14
CA LYS A 478 14.95 3.49 -14.45
C LYS A 478 13.70 3.24 -15.27
N SER A 479 13.74 3.53 -16.57
CA SER A 479 12.63 3.23 -17.48
C SER A 479 12.32 1.74 -17.50
N GLN A 480 13.34 0.88 -17.55
CA GLN A 480 13.16 -0.57 -17.53
C GLN A 480 12.51 -1.05 -16.23
N VAL A 481 12.96 -0.56 -15.08
CA VAL A 481 12.35 -0.88 -13.78
C VAL A 481 10.89 -0.41 -13.73
N SER A 482 10.58 0.77 -14.24
CA SER A 482 9.21 1.28 -14.29
C SER A 482 8.30 0.42 -15.16
N VAL A 483 8.79 -0.07 -16.30
CA VAL A 483 8.02 -0.96 -17.18
C VAL A 483 7.77 -2.29 -16.47
N TYR A 484 8.80 -2.94 -15.92
CA TYR A 484 8.64 -4.20 -15.19
C TYR A 484 7.72 -4.09 -13.97
N GLN A 485 7.77 -2.97 -13.25
CA GLN A 485 6.84 -2.73 -12.16
C GLN A 485 5.39 -2.65 -12.67
N THR A 486 5.16 -1.92 -13.76
CA THR A 486 3.82 -1.79 -14.37
C THR A 486 3.30 -3.14 -14.86
N ASP A 487 4.16 -3.93 -15.52
CA ASP A 487 3.82 -5.27 -16.00
C ASP A 487 3.50 -6.21 -14.83
N PHE A 488 4.31 -6.17 -13.77
CA PHE A 488 4.07 -6.96 -12.56
C PHE A 488 2.75 -6.59 -11.89
N GLU A 489 2.43 -5.30 -11.77
CA GLU A 489 1.17 -4.82 -11.19
C GLU A 489 -0.04 -5.20 -12.06
N ALA A 490 0.10 -5.20 -13.38
CA ALA A 490 -0.94 -5.66 -14.30
C ALA A 490 -1.17 -7.17 -14.18
N GLU A 491 -0.11 -7.96 -14.16
CA GLU A 491 -0.18 -9.42 -13.97
C GLU A 491 -0.79 -9.77 -12.62
N ARG A 492 -0.40 -9.06 -11.55
CA ARG A 492 -0.98 -9.24 -10.23
C ARG A 492 -2.49 -8.98 -10.22
N ARG A 493 -2.94 -7.87 -10.82
CA ARG A 493 -4.38 -7.56 -10.93
C ARG A 493 -5.15 -8.63 -11.70
N SER A 494 -4.63 -9.05 -12.85
CA SER A 494 -5.18 -10.16 -13.64
C SER A 494 -5.31 -11.44 -12.81
N ARG A 495 -4.28 -11.76 -12.02
CA ARG A 495 -4.27 -12.95 -11.16
C ARG A 495 -5.27 -12.85 -10.01
N GLU A 496 -5.41 -11.68 -9.39
CA GLU A 496 -6.43 -11.43 -8.35
C GLU A 496 -7.85 -11.60 -8.92
N GLU A 497 -8.10 -11.09 -10.12
CA GLU A 497 -9.37 -11.28 -10.84
C GLU A 497 -9.66 -12.76 -11.12
N LEU A 498 -8.69 -13.50 -11.67
CA LEU A 498 -8.82 -14.93 -11.94
C LEU A 498 -9.08 -15.76 -10.67
N VAL A 499 -8.43 -15.42 -9.55
CA VAL A 499 -8.67 -16.09 -8.27
C VAL A 499 -10.08 -15.81 -7.76
N SER A 500 -10.55 -14.57 -7.90
CA SER A 500 -11.93 -14.21 -7.51
C SER A 500 -12.97 -14.96 -8.34
N GLU A 501 -12.76 -15.07 -9.66
CA GLU A 501 -13.67 -15.80 -10.55
C GLU A 501 -13.62 -17.31 -10.31
N LYS A 502 -12.43 -17.88 -10.07
CA LYS A 502 -12.27 -19.28 -9.67
C LYS A 502 -13.06 -19.58 -8.39
N THR A 503 -12.99 -18.69 -7.40
CA THR A 503 -13.70 -18.85 -6.13
C THR A 503 -15.21 -18.81 -6.35
N ARG A 504 -15.70 -17.85 -7.13
CA ARG A 504 -17.13 -17.76 -7.51
C ARG A 504 -17.61 -19.04 -8.20
N LEU A 505 -16.89 -19.50 -9.22
CA LEU A 505 -17.25 -20.72 -9.96
C LEU A 505 -17.21 -21.97 -9.07
N GLN A 506 -16.26 -22.03 -8.14
CA GLN A 506 -16.18 -23.13 -7.18
C GLN A 506 -17.39 -23.13 -6.22
N ASP A 507 -17.84 -21.96 -5.78
CA ASP A 507 -19.03 -21.82 -4.94
C ASP A 507 -20.29 -22.20 -5.71
N ASP A 508 -20.45 -21.71 -6.94
CA ASP A 508 -21.55 -22.07 -7.83
C ASP A 508 -21.62 -23.59 -8.05
N LEU A 509 -20.48 -24.23 -8.30
CA LEU A 509 -20.39 -25.69 -8.45
C LEU A 509 -20.82 -26.41 -7.16
N ARG A 510 -20.40 -25.94 -5.98
CA ARG A 510 -20.85 -26.49 -4.69
C ARG A 510 -22.35 -26.29 -4.46
N HIS A 511 -22.92 -25.17 -4.91
CA HIS A 511 -24.36 -24.92 -4.85
C HIS A 511 -25.13 -25.89 -5.76
N LEU A 512 -24.68 -26.06 -7.01
CA LEU A 512 -25.29 -27.00 -7.95
C LEU A 512 -25.17 -28.46 -7.47
N GLN A 513 -24.02 -28.86 -6.92
CA GLN A 513 -23.84 -30.19 -6.35
C GLN A 513 -24.80 -30.45 -5.18
N ARG A 514 -25.01 -29.47 -4.29
CA ARG A 514 -26.00 -29.57 -3.20
C ARG A 514 -27.41 -29.72 -3.76
N ARG A 515 -27.81 -28.89 -4.72
CA ARG A 515 -29.15 -28.97 -5.32
C ARG A 515 -29.39 -30.29 -6.05
N ASN A 516 -28.39 -30.77 -6.80
CA ASN A 516 -28.48 -32.08 -7.44
C ASN A 516 -28.62 -33.20 -6.42
N LYS A 517 -27.90 -33.13 -5.30
CA LYS A 517 -28.04 -34.10 -4.21
C LYS A 517 -29.45 -34.06 -3.59
N GLU A 518 -29.97 -32.86 -3.32
CA GLU A 518 -31.35 -32.70 -2.82
C GLU A 518 -32.38 -33.29 -3.79
N ILE A 519 -32.25 -33.03 -5.10
CA ILE A 519 -33.17 -33.61 -6.11
C ILE A 519 -33.05 -35.14 -6.15
N LEU A 520 -31.83 -35.69 -6.06
CA LEU A 520 -31.63 -37.13 -6.00
C LEU A 520 -32.25 -37.75 -4.74
N ASP A 521 -32.16 -37.06 -3.61
CA ASP A 521 -32.78 -37.49 -2.35
C ASP A 521 -34.32 -37.37 -2.43
N GLU A 522 -34.86 -36.29 -3.03
CA GLU A 522 -36.29 -36.13 -3.33
C GLU A 522 -36.79 -37.29 -4.23
N LEU A 523 -36.09 -37.59 -5.33
CA LEU A 523 -36.44 -38.69 -6.23
C LEU A 523 -36.41 -40.05 -5.52
N ARG A 524 -35.43 -40.28 -4.64
CA ARG A 524 -35.36 -41.49 -3.82
C ARG A 524 -36.54 -41.59 -2.87
N MET A 525 -36.91 -40.49 -2.21
CA MET A 525 -38.08 -40.43 -1.33
C MET A 525 -39.38 -40.71 -2.11
N TYR A 526 -39.52 -40.19 -3.34
CA TYR A 526 -40.65 -40.49 -4.21
C TYR A 526 -40.70 -41.95 -4.63
N GLN A 527 -39.56 -42.56 -5.01
CA GLN A 527 -39.48 -43.98 -5.32
C GLN A 527 -39.86 -44.85 -4.10
N ASP A 528 -39.31 -44.56 -2.92
CA ASP A 528 -39.62 -45.29 -1.69
C ASP A 528 -41.08 -45.10 -1.23
N GLY A 529 -41.62 -43.89 -1.40
CA GLY A 529 -43.03 -43.58 -1.13
C GLY A 529 -43.97 -44.33 -2.07
N TYR A 530 -43.67 -44.35 -3.37
CA TYR A 530 -44.41 -45.10 -4.37
C TYR A 530 -44.38 -46.62 -4.10
N PHE A 531 -43.25 -47.17 -3.66
CA PHE A 531 -43.15 -48.57 -3.25
C PHE A 531 -43.98 -48.90 -1.99
N LYS A 532 -43.99 -48.02 -0.99
CA LYS A 532 -44.77 -48.21 0.26
C LYS A 532 -46.27 -48.04 0.05
N GLU A 533 -46.69 -47.18 -0.87
CA GLU A 533 -48.10 -46.94 -1.20
C GLU A 533 -48.69 -48.10 -2.03
N ASN A 534 -47.90 -48.66 -2.95
CA ASN A 534 -48.30 -49.88 -3.68
C ASN A 534 -48.30 -51.14 -2.79
N GLN A 535 -47.46 -51.24 -1.74
CA GLN A 535 -47.53 -52.36 -0.80
C GLN A 535 -48.75 -52.32 0.14
N ARG A 536 -49.32 -51.15 0.41
CA ARG A 536 -50.55 -51.03 1.24
C ARG A 536 -51.83 -51.37 0.48
N ASN A 537 -51.83 -51.27 -0.85
CA ASN A 537 -53.01 -51.55 -1.68
C ASN A 537 -53.17 -53.03 -2.11
N PHE A 538 -52.20 -53.92 -1.84
CA PHE A 538 -52.26 -55.35 -2.19
C PHE A 538 -52.41 -56.28 -0.98
N GLY A 539 -53.30 -55.89 -0.05
CA GLY A 539 -53.60 -56.64 1.17
C GLY A 539 -54.89 -57.47 1.14
N HIS A 540 -55.45 -57.82 -0.03
CA HIS A 540 -56.46 -58.88 -0.11
C HIS A 540 -56.53 -59.51 -1.51
N GLU A 541 -56.69 -60.84 -1.49
CA GLU A 541 -56.97 -61.77 -2.59
C GLU A 541 -55.80 -62.44 -3.33
N GLN A 542 -55.71 -63.73 -3.02
CA GLN A 542 -55.46 -64.91 -3.85
C GLN A 542 -54.62 -64.75 -5.13
N THR A 543 -53.59 -65.59 -5.22
CA THR A 543 -52.81 -65.88 -6.42
C THR A 543 -53.70 -66.12 -7.64
N PRO A 544 -53.31 -65.52 -8.77
CA PRO A 544 -52.78 -66.38 -9.83
C PRO A 544 -51.41 -65.93 -10.33
N SER A 545 -50.75 -66.88 -10.97
CA SER A 545 -49.45 -66.93 -11.65
C SER A 545 -48.82 -65.63 -12.19
N PRO A 546 -47.48 -65.59 -12.32
CA PRO A 546 -46.69 -64.37 -12.41
C PRO A 546 -46.85 -63.65 -13.75
N PRO A 547 -47.09 -62.33 -13.78
CA PRO A 547 -46.80 -61.52 -14.95
C PRO A 547 -45.30 -61.24 -14.99
N LYS A 548 -44.72 -61.41 -16.18
CA LYS A 548 -43.34 -61.08 -16.55
C LYS A 548 -42.92 -59.69 -16.03
N PRO A 549 -41.64 -59.48 -15.68
CA PRO A 549 -41.14 -58.16 -15.37
C PRO A 549 -41.37 -57.25 -16.59
N PHE A 550 -42.05 -56.13 -16.38
CA PHE A 550 -41.99 -55.02 -17.30
C PHE A 550 -40.55 -54.50 -17.21
N GLU A 551 -39.75 -54.84 -18.22
CA GLU A 551 -38.47 -54.19 -18.49
C GLU A 551 -38.76 -52.71 -18.70
N GLU A 552 -38.40 -51.89 -17.73
CA GLU A 552 -38.28 -50.45 -17.92
C GLU A 552 -37.18 -50.24 -18.96
N GLU A 553 -37.56 -49.75 -20.14
CA GLU A 553 -36.67 -49.51 -21.28
C GLU A 553 -35.53 -48.58 -20.84
N VAL A 554 -34.40 -49.16 -20.44
CA VAL A 554 -33.12 -48.48 -20.44
C VAL A 554 -32.88 -48.04 -21.89
N PRO A 555 -32.73 -46.75 -22.19
CA PRO A 555 -32.44 -46.33 -23.55
C PRO A 555 -31.18 -47.07 -24.00
N PRO A 556 -31.19 -47.72 -25.18
CA PRO A 556 -30.10 -48.62 -25.56
C PRO A 556 -28.77 -47.86 -25.49
N PRO A 557 -27.72 -48.47 -24.91
CA PRO A 557 -26.42 -47.82 -24.79
C PRO A 557 -26.00 -47.32 -26.17
N LYS A 558 -25.61 -46.04 -26.27
CA LYS A 558 -25.21 -45.42 -27.53
C LYS A 558 -24.08 -46.25 -28.15
N ARG A 559 -24.34 -46.84 -29.31
CA ARG A 559 -23.37 -47.63 -30.08
C ARG A 559 -22.81 -46.75 -31.18
N PHE A 560 -21.50 -46.58 -31.20
CA PHE A 560 -20.78 -45.85 -32.24
C PHE A 560 -20.10 -46.85 -33.18
N TYR A 561 -20.22 -46.60 -34.47
CA TYR A 561 -19.70 -47.49 -35.53
C TYR A 561 -18.47 -46.85 -36.16
N CYS A 562 -17.49 -47.69 -36.50
CA CYS A 562 -16.36 -47.23 -37.31
C CYS A 562 -16.87 -46.77 -38.69
N PRO A 563 -16.48 -45.56 -39.17
CA PRO A 563 -16.90 -45.05 -40.47
C PRO A 563 -16.23 -45.76 -41.67
N ASN A 564 -15.25 -46.65 -41.44
CA ASN A 564 -14.69 -47.48 -42.50
C ASN A 564 -15.69 -48.60 -42.88
N PRO A 565 -16.21 -48.65 -44.12
CA PRO A 565 -17.20 -49.63 -44.54
C PRO A 565 -16.70 -51.08 -44.54
N GLU A 566 -15.38 -51.31 -44.50
CA GLU A 566 -14.80 -52.66 -44.35
C GLU A 566 -14.59 -53.05 -42.87
N CYS A 567 -14.83 -52.14 -41.93
CA CYS A 567 -14.66 -52.39 -40.50
C CYS A 567 -16.02 -52.46 -39.78
N THR A 568 -16.31 -53.62 -39.19
CA THR A 568 -17.59 -53.89 -38.50
C THR A 568 -17.52 -53.68 -36.98
N MET A 569 -16.52 -52.95 -36.48
CA MET A 569 -16.30 -52.76 -35.05
C MET A 569 -17.25 -51.72 -34.46
N ILE A 570 -17.77 -52.02 -33.26
CA ILE A 570 -18.78 -51.22 -32.56
C ILE A 570 -18.28 -50.86 -31.16
N PHE A 571 -18.47 -49.61 -30.75
CA PHE A 571 -17.98 -49.06 -29.49
C PHE A 571 -19.11 -48.46 -28.67
N THR A 572 -18.96 -48.47 -27.35
CA THR A 572 -19.97 -47.97 -26.40
C THR A 572 -19.68 -46.52 -25.94
N THR A 573 -18.50 -45.99 -26.23
CA THR A 573 -18.07 -44.62 -25.96
C THR A 573 -17.22 -44.08 -27.12
N VAL A 574 -17.07 -42.75 -27.21
CA VAL A 574 -16.40 -42.07 -28.34
C VAL A 574 -14.87 -42.24 -28.30
N GLU A 575 -14.27 -42.23 -27.11
CA GLU A 575 -12.81 -42.26 -26.94
C GLU A 575 -12.13 -43.56 -27.49
N PRO A 576 -12.66 -44.78 -27.27
CA PRO A 576 -12.15 -45.99 -27.92
C PRO A 576 -12.39 -46.03 -29.43
N LEU A 577 -13.47 -45.39 -29.91
CA LEU A 577 -13.75 -45.28 -31.34
C LEU A 577 -12.70 -44.36 -32.01
N GLU A 578 -12.39 -43.20 -31.43
CA GLU A 578 -11.41 -42.26 -32.00
C GLU A 578 -10.03 -42.90 -32.16
N LEU A 579 -9.57 -43.63 -31.15
CA LEU A 579 -8.34 -44.41 -31.21
C LEU A 579 -8.39 -45.47 -32.32
N HIS A 580 -9.50 -46.21 -32.41
CA HIS A 580 -9.67 -47.22 -33.44
C HIS A 580 -9.74 -46.63 -34.85
N VAL A 581 -10.40 -45.50 -35.05
CA VAL A 581 -10.53 -44.84 -36.36
C VAL A 581 -9.18 -44.34 -36.86
N GLY A 582 -8.34 -43.80 -35.97
CA GLY A 582 -6.98 -43.39 -36.31
C GLY A 582 -6.14 -44.55 -36.86
N ASP A 583 -6.23 -45.72 -36.22
CA ASP A 583 -5.53 -46.93 -36.66
C ASP A 583 -6.21 -47.59 -37.88
N CYS A 584 -7.54 -47.61 -37.94
CA CYS A 584 -8.32 -48.34 -38.95
C CYS A 584 -8.36 -47.65 -40.31
N LEU A 585 -8.24 -46.32 -40.33
CA LEU A 585 -8.10 -45.53 -41.57
C LEU A 585 -6.64 -45.26 -41.93
N ASN A 586 -5.66 -45.84 -41.22
CA ASN A 586 -4.23 -45.57 -41.36
C ASN A 586 -3.91 -44.06 -41.37
N LEU A 587 -4.57 -43.27 -40.51
CA LEU A 587 -4.33 -41.83 -40.37
C LEU A 587 -3.10 -41.53 -39.48
N LYS A 588 -2.09 -42.42 -39.49
CA LYS A 588 -0.81 -42.18 -38.82
C LYS A 588 0.08 -41.35 -39.75
N ASP A 589 0.07 -40.05 -39.52
CA ASP A 589 1.26 -39.20 -39.58
C ASP A 589 1.46 -38.54 -38.22
#